data_AF-A0A7C1YQC0-F1
#
_entry.id   AF-A0A7C1YQC0-F1
#
_cell.length_a   1.000
_cell.length_b   1.000
_cell.length_c   1.000
_cell.angle_alpha   90.00
_cell.angle_beta   90.00
_cell.angle_gamma   90.00
#
_symmetry.space_group_name_H-M   'P 1'
#
loop_
_entity.id
_entity.type
_entity.pdbx_description
1 polymer ?
#
loop_
_entity_poly.entity_id
_entity_poly.type
_entity_poly.pdbx_seq_one_letter_code
_entity_poly.pdbx_strand_id
1 'polypeptide(L)' 'MEQTWQVKAACRGPQAAVFFPPPRFEPKSEKLERERRAKIICGDCAVQLDCREYA' A
#
# COMPACT_ATOMS: atom_id res chain seq x y z
N MET A 1 -8.96 -22.70 8.05
CA MET A 1 -7.95 -22.06 7.19
C MET A 1 -7.45 -20.83 7.91
N GLU A 2 -6.19 -20.82 8.32
CA GLU A 2 -5.50 -19.63 8.83
C GLU A 2 -5.58 -18.56 7.74
N GLN A 3 -6.36 -17.49 7.97
CA GLN A 3 -6.39 -16.35 7.05
C GLN A 3 -5.04 -15.65 7.18
N THR A 4 -4.16 -15.83 6.20
CA THR A 4 -2.82 -15.24 6.21
C THR A 4 -2.93 -13.71 6.32
N TRP A 5 -2.03 -13.05 7.04
CA TRP A 5 -2.10 -11.61 7.27
C TRP A 5 -2.21 -10.81 5.95
N GLN A 6 -1.66 -11.35 4.85
CA GLN A 6 -1.78 -10.77 3.52
C GLN A 6 -3.25 -10.56 3.11
N VAL A 7 -4.19 -11.45 3.43
CA VAL A 7 -5.60 -11.26 3.02
C VAL A 7 -6.30 -10.13 3.77
N LYS A 8 -5.77 -9.72 4.93
CA LYS A 8 -6.29 -8.61 5.76
C LYS A 8 -5.60 -7.28 5.45
N ALA A 9 -4.67 -7.24 4.50
CA ALA A 9 -3.92 -6.03 4.17
C ALA A 9 -4.80 -4.98 3.48
N ALA A 10 -4.79 -3.76 4.03
CA ALA A 10 -5.56 -2.61 3.53
C ALA A 10 -5.06 -2.09 2.17
N CYS A 11 -3.87 -2.51 1.72
CA CYS A 11 -3.32 -2.16 0.41
C CYS A 11 -3.92 -2.98 -0.75
N ARG A 12 -4.80 -3.96 -0.47
CA ARG A 12 -5.36 -4.84 -1.49
C ARG A 12 -6.50 -4.18 -2.28
N GLY A 13 -6.95 -4.86 -3.32
CA GLY A 13 -8.10 -4.42 -4.11
C GLY A 13 -7.90 -3.02 -4.69
N PRO A 14 -8.87 -2.11 -4.59
CA PRO A 14 -8.77 -0.76 -5.16
C PRO A 14 -7.59 0.05 -4.63
N GLN A 15 -7.13 -0.20 -3.40
CA GLN A 15 -6.00 0.52 -2.81
C GLN A 15 -4.66 0.16 -3.46
N ALA A 16 -4.56 -1.01 -4.13
CA ALA A 16 -3.30 -1.52 -4.67
C ALA A 16 -2.68 -0.57 -5.70
N ALA A 17 -3.50 0.11 -6.51
CA ALA A 17 -3.03 1.05 -7.52
C ALA A 17 -2.20 2.22 -6.93
N VAL A 18 -2.37 2.54 -5.64
CA VAL A 18 -1.60 3.60 -4.97
C VAL A 18 -0.16 3.16 -4.66
N PHE A 19 0.07 1.86 -4.50
CA PHE A 19 1.38 1.32 -4.12
C PHE A 19 2.32 1.09 -5.31
N PHE A 20 1.80 1.16 -6.53
CA PHE A 20 2.57 0.98 -7.76
C PHE A 20 2.57 2.25 -8.61
N PRO A 21 3.70 2.61 -9.25
CA PRO A 21 3.72 3.72 -10.21
C PRO A 21 2.77 3.45 -11.40
N PRO A 22 2.19 4.51 -11.99
CA PRO A 22 1.39 4.35 -13.20
C PRO A 22 2.28 3.96 -14.40
N PRO A 23 1.73 3.35 -15.47
CA PRO A 23 2.50 2.96 -16.67
C PRO A 23 2.92 4.16 -17.55
N ARG A 24 2.62 5.39 -17.12
CA ARG A 24 2.97 6.64 -17.80
C ARG A 24 4.00 7.41 -16.98
N PHE A 25 4.57 8.45 -17.58
CA PHE A 25 5.35 9.42 -16.82
C PHE A 25 4.54 9.99 -15.64
N GLU A 26 5.15 9.98 -14.46
CA GLU A 26 4.61 10.49 -13.20
C GLU A 26 5.45 11.71 -12.77
N PRO A 27 4.91 12.94 -12.85
CA PRO A 27 5.56 14.13 -12.33
C PRO A 27 5.91 13.99 -10.84
N LYS A 28 6.96 14.68 -10.38
CA LYS A 28 7.40 14.62 -8.98
C LYS A 28 6.28 14.91 -7.98
N SER A 29 5.41 15.88 -8.28
CA SER A 29 4.26 16.21 -7.44
C SER A 29 3.25 15.06 -7.34
N GLU A 30 2.92 14.39 -8.45
CA GLU A 30 2.03 13.23 -8.45
C GLU A 30 2.63 12.06 -7.67
N LYS A 31 3.93 11.79 -7.86
CA LYS A 31 4.66 10.78 -7.09
C LYS A 31 4.57 11.04 -5.58
N LEU A 32 4.82 12.28 -5.16
CA LEU A 32 4.76 12.65 -3.74
C LEU A 32 3.36 12.47 -3.14
N GLU A 33 2.31 12.84 -3.88
CA GLU A 33 0.93 12.63 -3.41
C GLU A 33 0.57 11.13 -3.37
N ARG A 34 0.99 10.35 -4.37
CA ARG A 34 0.81 8.89 -4.36
C ARG A 34 1.49 8.25 -3.16
N GLU A 35 2.75 8.59 -2.90
CA GLU A 35 3.50 8.08 -1.74
C GLU A 35 2.86 8.53 -0.40
N ARG A 36 2.37 9.78 -0.33
CA ARG A 36 1.65 10.27 0.85
C ARG A 36 0.39 9.45 1.12
N ARG A 37 -0.40 9.16 0.08
CA ARG A 37 -1.59 8.31 0.19
C ARG A 37 -1.23 6.88 0.57
N ALA A 38 -0.19 6.30 -0.03
CA ALA A 38 0.29 4.96 0.31
C ALA A 38 0.67 4.87 1.80
N LYS A 39 1.35 5.89 2.33
CA LYS A 39 1.74 5.97 3.74
C LYS A 39 0.54 6.07 4.68
N ILE A 40 -0.51 6.80 4.31
CA ILE A 40 -1.76 6.86 5.10
C ILE A 40 -2.40 5.47 5.15
N ILE A 41 -2.59 4.82 4.00
CA ILE A 41 -3.19 3.47 3.92
C ILE A 41 -2.37 2.45 4.73
N CYS A 42 -1.04 2.50 4.61
CA CYS A 42 -0.14 1.61 5.34
C CYS A 42 -0.12 1.93 6.84
N GLY A 43 -0.28 3.20 7.22
CA GLY A 43 -0.36 3.67 8.59
C GLY A 43 -1.54 3.09 9.36
N ASP A 44 -2.70 2.99 8.70
CA ASP A 44 -3.95 2.49 9.28
C ASP A 44 -4.16 0.98 9.06
N CYS A 45 -3.16 0.27 8.48
CA CYS A 45 -3.31 -1.12 8.12
C CYS A 45 -3.19 -2.06 9.34
N ALA A 46 -4.21 -2.89 9.57
CA ALA A 46 -4.27 -3.83 10.70
C ALA A 46 -3.16 -4.90 10.75
N VAL A 47 -2.45 -5.12 9.64
CA VAL A 47 -1.37 -6.10 9.50
C VAL A 47 -0.01 -5.44 9.28
N GLN A 48 0.14 -4.17 9.67
CA GLN A 48 1.38 -3.42 9.48
C GLN A 48 2.60 -4.11 10.12
N LEU A 49 2.42 -4.75 11.27
CA LEU A 49 3.50 -5.46 11.96
C LEU A 49 3.97 -6.67 11.15
N ASP A 50 3.06 -7.61 10.85
CA ASP A 50 3.38 -8.80 10.05
C ASP A 50 3.97 -8.43 8.68
N CYS A 51 3.44 -7.38 8.05
CA CYS A 51 3.90 -6.90 6.75
C CYS A 51 5.35 -6.35 6.83
N ARG A 52 5.72 -5.66 7.92
CA ARG A 52 7.07 -5.11 8.11
C ARG A 52 8.09 -6.18 8.47
N GLU A 53 7.69 -7.24 9.15
CA GLU A 53 8.58 -8.37 9.43
C GLU A 53 8.89 -9.19 8.18
N TYR A 54 7.98 -9.18 7.19
CA TYR A 54 8.15 -9.91 5.95
C TYR A 54 8.94 -9.15 4.86
N ALA A 55 8.78 -7.83 4.77
CA ALA A 55 9.29 -6.98 3.67
C ALA A 55 10.74 -6.53 3.86
#